data_AF-A0A5C7PJN4-F1
#
_entry.id   AF-A0A5C7PJN4-F1
#
_cell.length_a   1.000
_cell.length_b   1.000
_cell.length_c   1.000
_cell.angle_alpha   90.00
_cell.angle_beta   90.00
_cell.angle_gamma   90.00
#
_symmetry.space_group_name_H-M   'P 1'
#
loop_
_entity.id
_entity.type
_entity.pdbx_description
1 polymer ?
#
loop_
_entity_poly.entity_id
_entity_poly.type
_entity_poly.pdbx_seq_one_letter_code
_entity_poly.pdbx_strand_id
1 'polypeptide(L)' 'KATQPFGGQAWQAGDWFVFGSESQGLPIQLREQLSPEQGLRLPMRPGQRSLNLSNAVAVVVFDAWRQHGYAGGH' A
#
# COMPACT_ATOMS: atom_id res chain seq x y z
N LYS A 1 9.84 -0.02 -10.44
CA LYS A 1 8.48 -0.66 -10.34
C LYS A 1 8.34 -1.16 -8.91
N ALA A 2 7.17 -1.11 -8.26
CA ALA A 2 7.02 -1.70 -6.92
C ALA A 2 7.30 -3.21 -7.00
N THR A 3 8.24 -3.69 -6.20
CA THR A 3 8.77 -5.07 -6.30
C THR A 3 8.39 -5.92 -5.11
N GLN A 4 7.95 -5.32 -4.00
CA GLN A 4 7.74 -6.04 -2.75
C GLN A 4 6.26 -6.46 -2.56
N PRO A 5 6.00 -7.73 -2.19
CA PRO A 5 4.65 -8.18 -1.87
C PRO A 5 4.18 -7.57 -0.55
N PHE A 6 2.96 -7.05 -0.54
CA PHE A 6 2.37 -6.35 0.61
C PHE A 6 2.36 -7.16 1.92
N GLY A 7 2.05 -8.46 1.86
CA GLY A 7 1.76 -9.26 3.06
C GLY A 7 2.95 -9.64 3.95
N GLY A 8 4.18 -9.25 3.59
CA GLY A 8 5.39 -9.57 4.37
C GLY A 8 5.92 -8.43 5.24
N GLN A 9 5.30 -7.24 5.18
CA GLN A 9 5.82 -6.06 5.83
C GLN A 9 5.37 -5.98 7.30
N ALA A 10 6.30 -5.68 8.20
CA ALA A 10 5.99 -5.32 9.58
C ALA A 10 5.81 -3.80 9.67
N TRP A 11 4.60 -3.34 10.00
CA TRP A 11 4.28 -1.92 10.12
C TRP A 11 4.69 -1.36 11.48
N GLN A 12 5.05 -0.09 11.49
CA GLN A 12 5.32 0.67 12.70
C GLN A 12 4.28 1.78 12.87
N ALA A 13 3.98 2.10 14.14
CA ALA A 13 3.13 3.24 14.44
C ALA A 13 3.81 4.53 13.94
N GLY A 14 3.09 5.31 13.13
CA GLY A 14 3.62 6.52 12.50
C GLY A 14 4.12 6.33 11.07
N ASP A 15 4.02 5.12 10.51
CA ASP A 15 4.29 4.88 9.09
C ASP A 15 3.38 5.70 8.18
N TRP A 16 3.93 6.10 7.02
CA TRP A 16 3.22 6.86 6.00
C TRP A 16 2.94 5.98 4.79
N PHE A 17 1.67 5.94 4.37
CA PHE A 17 1.26 5.26 3.14
C PHE A 17 0.93 6.30 2.06
N VAL A 18 1.71 6.29 0.99
CA VAL A 18 1.53 7.23 -0.12
C VAL A 18 0.88 6.53 -1.31
N PHE A 19 -0.27 7.04 -1.73
CA PHE A 19 -1.01 6.48 -2.85
C PHE A 19 -1.09 7.47 -4.00
N GLY A 20 -1.04 6.92 -5.21
CA GLY A 20 -1.25 7.67 -6.44
C GLY A 20 -2.73 7.82 -6.78
N SER A 21 -3.02 8.67 -7.76
CA SER A 21 -4.38 8.77 -8.31
C SER A 21 -4.80 7.46 -8.99
N GLU A 22 -6.11 7.18 -9.08
CA GLU A 22 -6.63 5.98 -9.74
C GLU A 22 -6.22 5.90 -11.22
N SER A 23 -6.24 7.03 -11.93
CA SER A 23 -5.99 7.08 -13.36
C SER A 23 -4.51 7.08 -13.71
N GLN A 24 -3.69 7.80 -12.95
CA GLN A 24 -2.28 8.05 -13.30
C GLN A 24 -1.29 7.38 -12.35
N GLY A 25 -1.75 6.86 -11.20
CA GLY A 25 -0.88 6.36 -10.15
C GLY A 25 -0.03 7.47 -9.52
N LEU A 26 1.12 7.09 -8.96
CA LEU A 26 2.07 8.04 -8.37
C LEU A 26 2.89 8.72 -9.47
N PRO A 27 3.11 10.05 -9.40
CA PRO A 27 4.02 10.75 -10.28
C PRO A 27 5.39 10.08 -10.33
N ILE A 28 5.97 9.98 -11.53
CA ILE A 28 7.22 9.23 -11.74
C ILE A 28 8.37 9.81 -10.91
N GLN A 29 8.44 11.13 -10.79
CA GLN A 29 9.44 11.85 -10.01
C GLN A 29 9.40 11.46 -8.53
N LEU A 30 8.19 11.28 -7.98
CA LEU A 30 8.05 10.81 -6.59
C LEU A 30 8.44 9.34 -6.46
N ARG A 31 8.07 8.51 -7.44
CA ARG A 31 8.43 7.09 -7.44
C ARG A 31 9.93 6.85 -7.55
N GLU A 32 10.66 7.72 -8.24
CA GLU A 32 12.12 7.66 -8.38
C GLU A 32 12.85 8.12 -7.11
N GLN A 33 12.20 8.93 -6.26
CA GLN A 33 12.72 9.33 -4.96
C GLN A 33 12.58 8.24 -3.88
N LEU A 34 11.63 7.32 -4.06
CA LEU A 34 11.39 6.23 -3.12
C LEU A 34 12.37 5.09 -3.38
N SER A 35 12.89 4.48 -2.32
CA SER A 35 13.71 3.29 -2.47
C SER A 35 12.87 2.14 -3.05
N PRO A 36 13.45 1.22 -3.84
CA PRO A 36 12.73 0.06 -4.36
C PRO A 36 12.04 -0.78 -3.27
N GLU A 37 12.61 -0.82 -2.07
CA GLU A 37 12.08 -1.52 -0.89
C GLU A 37 10.80 -0.91 -0.35
N GLN A 38 10.61 0.41 -0.50
CA GLN A 38 9.38 1.11 -0.14
C GLN A 38 8.25 0.92 -1.18
N GLY A 39 8.58 0.35 -2.35
CA GLY A 39 7.65 0.08 -3.43
C GLY A 39 6.85 -1.18 -3.20
N LEU A 40 5.65 -1.04 -2.62
CA LEU A 40 4.73 -2.15 -2.32
C LEU A 40 3.65 -2.33 -3.38
N ARG A 41 3.20 -3.57 -3.57
CA ARG A 41 2.05 -3.90 -4.43
C ARG A 41 1.08 -4.85 -3.74
N LEU A 42 -0.21 -4.50 -3.79
CA LEU A 42 -1.28 -5.41 -3.38
C LEU A 42 -1.34 -6.63 -4.32
N PRO A 43 -1.42 -7.85 -3.77
CA PRO A 43 -1.51 -9.06 -4.58
C PRO A 43 -2.80 -9.05 -5.40
N MET A 44 -2.68 -9.45 -6.67
CA MET A 44 -3.78 -9.45 -7.62
C MET A 44 -3.67 -10.67 -8.53
N ARG A 45 -4.82 -11.27 -8.87
CA ARG A 45 -4.86 -12.35 -9.87
C ARG A 45 -4.46 -11.81 -11.25
N PRO A 46 -3.70 -12.57 -12.05
CA PRO A 46 -3.39 -12.20 -13.43
C PRO A 46 -4.66 -11.89 -14.24
N GLY A 47 -4.60 -10.88 -15.12
CA GLY A 47 -5.70 -10.48 -15.99
C GLY A 47 -6.83 -9.68 -15.31
N GLN A 48 -6.75 -9.42 -14.01
CA GLN A 48 -7.74 -8.59 -13.31
C GLN A 48 -7.38 -7.10 -13.36
N ARG A 49 -8.43 -6.25 -13.39
CA ARG A 49 -8.28 -4.80 -13.24
C ARG A 49 -7.82 -4.45 -11.84
N SER A 50 -7.03 -3.39 -11.71
CA SER A 50 -6.62 -2.81 -10.43
C SER A 50 -7.82 -2.57 -9.52
N LEU A 51 -7.61 -2.75 -8.21
CA LEU A 51 -8.57 -2.29 -7.20
C LEU A 51 -8.77 -0.78 -7.35
N ASN A 52 -9.97 -0.30 -7.00
CA ASN A 52 -10.16 1.14 -6.85
C ASN A 52 -9.27 1.66 -5.69
N LEU A 53 -8.99 2.95 -5.68
CA LEU A 53 -8.08 3.55 -4.72
C LEU A 53 -8.61 3.43 -3.30
N SER A 54 -9.92 3.59 -3.09
CA SER A 54 -10.51 3.47 -1.75
C SER A 54 -10.30 2.09 -1.13
N ASN A 55 -10.49 1.02 -1.90
CA ASN A 55 -10.28 -0.35 -1.43
C ASN A 55 -8.80 -0.63 -1.22
N ALA A 56 -7.91 -0.09 -2.07
CA ALA A 56 -6.48 -0.22 -1.87
C ALA A 56 -6.04 0.45 -0.56
N VAL A 57 -6.50 1.68 -0.30
CA VAL A 57 -6.23 2.40 0.97
C VAL A 57 -6.78 1.61 2.15
N ALA A 58 -8.04 1.15 2.08
CA ALA A 58 -8.66 0.41 3.16
C ALA A 58 -7.89 -0.88 3.50
N VAL A 59 -7.50 -1.67 2.49
CA VAL A 59 -6.71 -2.89 2.71
C VAL A 59 -5.38 -2.60 3.40
N VAL A 60 -4.66 -1.55 2.98
CA VAL A 60 -3.38 -1.19 3.57
C VAL A 60 -3.54 -0.74 5.02
N VAL A 61 -4.46 0.18 5.27
CA VAL A 61 -4.69 0.75 6.61
C VAL A 61 -5.18 -0.32 7.58
N PHE A 62 -6.10 -1.19 7.16
CA PHE A 62 -6.60 -2.25 8.04
C PHE A 62 -5.58 -3.34 8.31
N ASP A 63 -4.70 -3.68 7.35
CA ASP A 63 -3.61 -4.62 7.64
C ASP A 63 -2.61 -4.02 8.64
N ALA A 64 -2.25 -2.74 8.46
CA ALA A 64 -1.42 -2.03 9.43
C ALA A 64 -2.07 -2.00 10.82
N TRP A 65 -3.33 -1.63 10.89
CA TRP A 65 -4.07 -1.58 12.14
C TRP A 65 -4.20 -2.96 12.79
N ARG A 66 -4.40 -4.03 11.99
CA ARG A 66 -4.43 -5.42 12.45
C ARG A 66 -3.12 -5.84 13.10
N GLN A 67 -1.97 -5.47 12.54
CA GLN A 67 -0.66 -5.78 13.14
C GLN A 67 -0.46 -5.08 14.49
N HIS A 68 -1.12 -3.95 14.70
CA HIS A 68 -1.19 -3.24 15.97
C HIS A 68 -2.41 -3.64 16.83
N GLY A 69 -3.03 -4.80 16.56
CA GLY A 69 -4.11 -5.36 17.37
C GLY A 69 -5.41 -4.55 17.35
N TYR A 70 -5.64 -3.77 16.30
CA TYR A 70 -6.78 -2.85 16.18
C TYR A 70 -6.91 -1.90 17.39
N ALA A 71 -5.78 -1.46 17.95
CA ALA A 71 -5.77 -0.57 19.11
C ALA A 71 -6.68 0.65 18.89
N GLY A 72 -7.56 0.94 19.85
CA GLY A 72 -8.55 2.01 19.77
C GLY A 72 -9.83 1.69 18.99
N GLY A 73 -9.97 0.46 18.47
CA GLY A 73 -11.22 -0.05 17.91
C GLY A 73 -12.25 -0.43 18.98
N HIS A 74 -13.53 -0.41 18.60
CA HIS A 74 -14.67 -0.79 19.45
C HIS A 74 -15.38 -2.02 18.89
#